data_AF-A0A8T6ZMI4-F1
#
_entry.id   AF-A0A8T6ZMI4-F1
#
_cell.length_a   1.000
_cell.length_b   1.000
_cell.length_c   1.000
_cell.angle_alpha   90.00
_cell.angle_beta   90.00
_cell.angle_gamma   90.00
#
_symmetry.space_group_name_H-M   'P 1'
#
loop_
_entity.id
_entity.type
_entity.pdbx_description
1 polymer ?
#
loop_
_entity_poly.entity_id
_entity_poly.type
_entity_poly.pdbx_seq_one_letter_code
_entity_poly.pdbx_strand_id
1 'polypeptide(L)'
;MSARFTLVSAILAMLSGTVDAQDVQDVLREVSANMGADGLNCVTYTATGYVGLVGQTFDIRDDWPRVAVSSYTRSVNYAERSMHEERVLTQGDYPALGGGRQPIQGGRRQVWRVVDDYAWNMQGSDPQPAPTVAQQRQLDIWLTPHGFLKAAMEGNPTLVTRYEAGALGGLSSTVQRRQRIISLTLLNRYRVNATVNPENLIERIQTWIPNPVRGDLNYEVEYSDWQTYDGVKFPTHFHHHTDWDDETQPPNYNGGHNSLDLRITGVQPNECGPDLSVPPSVRQATEPPVQVESQELAEGVYYLTGGSHHSVAVEFDDFTAVIEAPQNQARALAVIGEVYQLVPNKPIRYVVNTHHHFDHLGGIRTFFHEGATIVAHATNRNFYKQEVLTYAPWTLEPDLLSLHPPTEFAEGYQLEMVDVKSAITDGARILEVYYVQS
;
A
#
# COMPACT_ATOMS: atom_id res chain seq x y z
N MET A 1 65.83 3.77 -53.10
CA MET A 1 64.61 4.59 -53.12
C MET A 1 63.88 4.35 -51.81
N SER A 2 63.76 5.41 -51.01
CA SER A 2 63.09 5.44 -49.70
C SER A 2 61.76 6.15 -49.88
N ALA A 3 60.68 5.61 -49.33
CA ALA A 3 59.43 6.35 -49.17
C ALA A 3 58.92 6.09 -47.74
N ARG A 4 59.02 7.14 -46.92
CA ARG A 4 58.50 7.23 -45.56
C ARG A 4 57.01 7.56 -45.64
N PHE A 5 56.16 6.80 -44.96
CA PHE A 5 54.78 7.20 -44.68
C PHE A 5 54.73 7.89 -43.31
N THR A 6 54.32 9.15 -43.32
CA THR A 6 54.10 9.96 -42.11
C THR A 6 52.64 9.82 -41.70
N LEU A 7 52.38 9.28 -40.51
CA LEU A 7 51.04 9.19 -39.93
C LEU A 7 50.72 10.51 -39.22
N VAL A 8 49.72 11.25 -39.72
CA VAL A 8 49.19 12.45 -39.05
C VAL A 8 48.10 12.01 -38.08
N SER A 9 48.34 12.19 -36.78
CA SER A 9 47.31 11.99 -35.75
C SER A 9 46.54 13.30 -35.54
N ALA A 10 45.26 13.32 -35.91
CA ALA A 10 44.36 14.42 -35.60
C ALA A 10 43.83 14.26 -34.17
N ILE A 11 44.22 15.17 -33.28
CA ILE A 11 43.65 15.27 -31.92
C ILE A 11 42.33 16.02 -32.04
N LEU A 12 41.22 15.31 -31.88
CA LEU A 12 39.89 15.88 -31.76
C LEU A 12 39.68 16.31 -30.30
N ALA A 13 39.82 17.60 -30.02
CA ALA A 13 39.50 18.16 -28.71
C ALA A 13 37.96 18.15 -28.53
N MET A 14 37.44 17.18 -27.78
CA MET A 14 36.06 17.22 -27.30
C MET A 14 35.96 18.26 -26.19
N LEU A 15 35.45 19.45 -26.52
CA LEU A 15 34.92 20.40 -25.56
C LEU A 15 33.68 19.75 -24.91
N SER A 16 33.91 19.07 -23.79
CA SER A 16 32.87 18.65 -22.87
C SER A 16 32.36 19.92 -22.17
N GLY A 17 31.25 20.46 -22.67
CA GLY A 17 30.44 21.38 -21.88
C GLY A 17 29.97 20.63 -20.65
N THR A 18 30.49 21.00 -19.48
CA THR A 18 29.93 20.59 -18.18
C THR A 18 28.54 21.20 -18.10
N VAL A 19 27.51 20.40 -18.39
CA VAL A 19 26.16 20.70 -17.91
C VAL A 19 26.29 20.72 -16.39
N ASP A 20 26.18 21.89 -15.77
CA ASP A 20 26.21 22.02 -14.31
C ASP A 20 25.11 21.11 -13.74
N ALA A 21 25.52 20.01 -13.10
CA ALA A 21 24.60 19.19 -12.33
C ALA A 21 24.27 20.02 -11.09
N GLN A 22 23.04 20.54 -11.01
CA GLN A 22 22.60 21.28 -9.83
C GLN A 22 22.79 20.39 -8.59
N ASP A 23 23.45 20.92 -7.57
CA ASP A 23 23.65 20.19 -6.31
C ASP A 23 22.28 19.93 -5.66
N VAL A 24 22.04 18.69 -5.22
CA VAL A 24 20.82 18.33 -4.49
C VAL A 24 20.64 19.20 -3.25
N GLN A 25 21.74 19.60 -2.61
CA GLN A 25 21.72 20.46 -1.42
C GLN A 25 21.27 21.90 -1.77
N ASP A 26 21.59 22.39 -2.96
CA ASP A 26 21.14 23.70 -3.42
C ASP A 26 19.62 23.68 -3.68
N VAL A 27 19.14 22.65 -4.39
CA VAL A 27 17.70 22.46 -4.62
C VAL A 27 16.95 22.34 -3.30
N LEU A 28 17.45 21.55 -2.36
CA LEU A 28 16.83 21.38 -1.04
C LEU A 28 16.73 22.70 -0.28
N ARG A 29 17.79 23.50 -0.26
CA ARG A 29 17.79 24.81 0.43
C ARG A 29 16.83 25.79 -0.24
N GLU A 30 16.79 25.84 -1.57
CA GLU A 30 15.85 26.69 -2.31
C GLU A 30 14.39 26.32 -2.02
N VAL A 31 14.06 25.01 -2.05
CA VAL A 31 12.70 24.52 -1.78
C VAL A 31 12.33 24.74 -0.31
N SER A 32 13.23 24.42 0.63
CA SER A 32 13.01 24.63 2.06
C SER A 32 12.75 26.09 2.41
N ALA A 33 13.58 27.00 1.88
CA ALA A 33 13.42 28.43 2.08
C ALA A 33 12.11 28.96 1.46
N ASN A 34 11.76 28.49 0.26
CA ASN A 34 10.52 28.90 -0.41
C ASN A 34 9.26 28.43 0.33
N MET A 35 9.30 27.23 0.91
CA MET A 35 8.19 26.65 1.66
C MET A 35 8.14 27.12 3.13
N GLY A 36 9.21 27.72 3.66
CA GLY A 36 9.33 28.06 5.07
C GLY A 36 9.54 26.85 5.99
N ALA A 37 10.08 25.75 5.46
CA ALA A 37 10.21 24.49 6.21
C ALA A 37 11.25 24.55 7.33
N ASP A 38 12.26 25.41 7.21
CA ASP A 38 13.31 25.61 8.23
C ASP A 38 12.72 26.10 9.57
N GLY A 39 11.67 26.93 9.51
CA GLY A 39 10.99 27.51 10.69
C GLY A 39 9.82 26.69 11.23
N LEU A 40 9.50 25.55 10.63
CA LEU A 40 8.35 24.72 10.98
C LEU A 40 8.78 23.51 11.81
N ASN A 41 8.51 23.48 13.11
CA ASN A 41 8.85 22.34 13.97
C ASN A 41 7.74 21.28 14.01
N CYS A 42 6.49 21.74 13.91
CA CYS A 42 5.30 20.92 13.91
C CYS A 42 4.18 21.65 13.17
N VAL A 43 3.12 20.95 12.80
CA VAL A 43 1.94 21.55 12.15
C VAL A 43 0.68 20.80 12.53
N THR A 44 -0.38 21.53 12.81
CA THR A 44 -1.74 20.99 12.91
C THR A 44 -2.60 21.55 11.79
N TYR A 45 -3.37 20.67 11.15
CA TYR A 45 -4.29 21.06 10.10
C TYR A 45 -5.60 20.29 10.18
N THR A 46 -6.67 20.94 9.73
CA THR A 46 -8.01 20.38 9.65
C THR A 46 -8.44 20.21 8.20
N ALA A 47 -9.29 19.23 7.93
CA ALA A 47 -9.77 18.96 6.59
C ALA A 47 -11.15 18.29 6.54
N THR A 48 -11.69 18.21 5.34
CA THR A 48 -12.84 17.38 4.96
C THR A 48 -12.56 16.74 3.61
N GLY A 49 -13.25 15.65 3.26
CA GLY A 49 -13.08 15.02 1.94
C GLY A 49 -13.56 13.58 1.94
N TYR A 50 -12.76 12.65 1.41
CA TYR A 50 -13.07 11.22 1.45
C TYR A 50 -11.83 10.36 1.70
N VAL A 51 -12.07 9.13 2.15
CA VAL A 51 -11.11 8.04 2.14
C VAL A 51 -11.65 6.92 1.26
N GLY A 52 -10.77 6.32 0.46
CA GLY A 52 -11.02 5.06 -0.23
C GLY A 52 -10.76 3.87 0.70
N LEU A 53 -11.61 2.86 0.60
CA LEU A 53 -11.48 1.58 1.31
C LEU A 53 -10.62 0.65 0.46
N VAL A 54 -9.30 0.84 0.57
CA VAL A 54 -8.29 0.10 -0.22
C VAL A 54 -8.51 -1.41 -0.13
N GLY A 55 -8.55 -2.07 -1.27
CA GLY A 55 -8.74 -3.52 -1.39
C GLY A 55 -10.17 -4.01 -1.23
N GLN A 56 -11.19 -3.13 -1.24
CA GLN A 56 -12.59 -3.48 -0.93
C GLN A 56 -13.58 -3.25 -2.08
N THR A 57 -13.11 -3.16 -3.33
CA THR A 57 -13.94 -2.80 -4.50
C THR A 57 -15.11 -3.75 -4.73
N PHE A 58 -16.21 -3.22 -5.28
CA PHE A 58 -17.36 -4.05 -5.66
C PHE A 58 -17.06 -4.86 -6.94
N ASP A 59 -16.72 -4.17 -8.04
CA ASP A 59 -16.13 -4.79 -9.23
C ASP A 59 -14.61 -4.55 -9.23
N ILE A 60 -13.84 -5.50 -9.75
CA ILE A 60 -12.37 -5.40 -9.78
C ILE A 60 -11.85 -4.26 -10.67
N ARG A 61 -12.72 -3.72 -11.54
CA ARG A 61 -12.44 -2.57 -12.42
C ARG A 61 -12.85 -1.23 -11.84
N ASP A 62 -13.57 -1.23 -10.71
CA ASP A 62 -14.02 -0.01 -10.04
C ASP A 62 -12.92 0.56 -9.15
N ASP A 63 -12.98 1.88 -8.91
CA ASP A 63 -12.19 2.57 -7.90
C ASP A 63 -12.49 2.07 -6.47
N TRP A 64 -11.61 2.40 -5.52
CA TRP A 64 -11.82 2.10 -4.11
C TRP A 64 -13.18 2.64 -3.66
N PRO A 65 -14.01 1.84 -2.96
CA PRO A 65 -15.24 2.35 -2.40
C PRO A 65 -14.94 3.51 -1.46
N ARG A 66 -15.65 4.61 -1.61
CA ARG A 66 -15.36 5.84 -0.88
C ARG A 66 -16.33 6.01 0.27
N VAL A 67 -15.84 6.60 1.34
CA VAL A 67 -16.67 7.11 2.44
C VAL A 67 -16.22 8.52 2.79
N ALA A 68 -17.17 9.35 3.20
CA ALA A 68 -16.90 10.76 3.47
C ALA A 68 -16.13 10.94 4.78
N VAL A 69 -15.12 11.79 4.74
CA VAL A 69 -14.42 12.35 5.89
C VAL A 69 -15.12 13.65 6.27
N SER A 70 -16.03 13.57 7.24
CA SER A 70 -16.84 14.69 7.71
C SER A 70 -16.08 15.66 8.62
N SER A 71 -15.07 15.16 9.32
CA SER A 71 -14.09 15.96 10.05
C SER A 71 -12.75 15.25 10.07
N TYR A 72 -11.68 16.04 10.02
CA TYR A 72 -10.31 15.56 10.07
C TYR A 72 -9.44 16.57 10.81
N THR A 73 -8.55 16.09 11.65
CA THR A 73 -7.48 16.86 12.28
C THR A 73 -6.24 15.99 12.31
N ARG A 74 -5.11 16.50 11.81
CA ARG A 74 -3.82 15.84 11.99
C ARG A 74 -2.82 16.84 12.54
N SER A 75 -2.12 16.46 13.60
CA SER A 75 -0.93 17.14 14.09
C SER A 75 0.30 16.28 13.82
N VAL A 76 1.38 16.91 13.37
CA VAL A 76 2.67 16.27 13.08
C VAL A 76 3.76 17.06 13.78
N ASN A 77 4.55 16.41 14.63
CA ASN A 77 5.74 16.97 15.24
C ASN A 77 6.97 16.27 14.68
N TYR A 78 7.79 17.00 13.92
CA TYR A 78 8.92 16.44 13.20
C TYR A 78 10.10 16.09 14.11
N ALA A 79 10.34 16.90 15.14
CA ALA A 79 11.45 16.68 16.08
C ALA A 79 11.17 15.49 17.02
N GLU A 80 9.92 15.35 17.46
CA GLU A 80 9.48 14.24 18.32
C GLU A 80 9.08 12.99 17.54
N ARG A 81 9.13 13.05 16.20
CA ARG A 81 8.71 11.95 15.30
C ARG A 81 7.34 11.42 15.72
N SER A 82 6.40 12.35 15.94
CA SER A 82 5.09 12.02 16.46
C SER A 82 3.98 12.56 15.56
N MET A 83 2.88 11.82 15.51
CA MET A 83 1.68 12.21 14.78
C MET A 83 0.45 11.78 15.53
N HIS A 84 -0.53 12.68 15.59
CA HIS A 84 -1.89 12.41 16.02
C HIS A 84 -2.83 12.69 14.85
N GLU A 85 -3.66 11.72 14.50
CA GLU A 85 -4.75 11.88 13.55
C GLU A 85 -6.08 11.57 14.23
N GLU A 86 -7.05 12.44 14.01
CA GLU A 86 -8.44 12.22 14.35
C GLU A 86 -9.31 12.46 13.13
N ARG A 87 -10.22 11.53 12.86
CA ARG A 87 -11.18 11.67 11.76
C ARG A 87 -12.54 11.05 12.08
N VAL A 88 -13.58 11.57 11.45
CA VAL A 88 -14.94 11.00 11.51
C VAL A 88 -15.38 10.61 10.11
N LEU A 89 -15.54 9.31 9.90
CA LEU A 89 -16.03 8.74 8.66
C LEU A 89 -17.56 8.63 8.70
N THR A 90 -18.22 8.98 7.60
CA THR A 90 -19.67 8.80 7.39
C THR A 90 -19.90 8.22 6.01
N GLN A 91 -21.08 7.65 5.75
CA GLN A 91 -21.37 7.18 4.38
C GLN A 91 -21.33 8.34 3.37
N GLY A 92 -21.77 9.54 3.78
CA GLY A 92 -21.92 10.68 2.88
C GLY A 92 -22.87 10.37 1.74
N ASP A 93 -22.57 10.90 0.56
CA ASP A 93 -23.31 10.65 -0.68
C ASP A 93 -22.71 9.51 -1.52
N TYR A 94 -21.75 8.76 -0.96
CA TYR A 94 -21.11 7.65 -1.66
C TYR A 94 -21.98 6.38 -1.58
N PRO A 95 -22.05 5.60 -2.67
CA PRO A 95 -22.81 4.35 -2.68
C PRO A 95 -22.21 3.36 -1.68
N ALA A 96 -23.07 2.67 -0.93
CA ALA A 96 -22.67 1.60 -0.02
C ALA A 96 -22.45 0.28 -0.78
N LEU A 97 -21.48 0.28 -1.69
CA LEU A 97 -21.09 -0.87 -2.51
C LEU A 97 -19.66 -1.30 -2.17
N GLY A 98 -19.40 -2.61 -2.25
CA GLY A 98 -18.12 -3.20 -1.88
C GLY A 98 -18.00 -3.45 -0.37
N GLY A 99 -16.77 -3.66 0.10
CA GLY A 99 -16.47 -4.05 1.47
C GLY A 99 -16.26 -2.87 2.44
N GLY A 100 -15.46 -3.10 3.48
CA GLY A 100 -15.03 -2.09 4.45
C GLY A 100 -16.09 -1.68 5.49
N ARG A 101 -17.07 -2.56 5.74
CA ARG A 101 -18.17 -2.41 6.72
C ARG A 101 -19.11 -1.25 6.37
N GLN A 102 -19.49 -1.16 5.10
CA GLN A 102 -20.53 -0.26 4.63
C GLN A 102 -21.93 -0.92 4.76
N PRO A 103 -23.03 -0.14 4.87
CA PRO A 103 -23.05 1.32 5.03
C PRO A 103 -22.58 1.78 6.41
N ILE A 104 -21.91 2.93 6.50
CA ILE A 104 -21.54 3.53 7.79
C ILE A 104 -22.77 4.19 8.44
N GLN A 105 -23.25 3.61 9.55
CA GLN A 105 -24.33 4.16 10.36
C GLN A 105 -23.79 5.01 11.52
N GLY A 106 -24.37 6.20 11.76
CA GLY A 106 -24.10 7.02 12.96
C GLY A 106 -22.72 7.67 13.05
N GLY A 107 -21.87 7.52 12.03
CA GLY A 107 -20.50 8.04 11.99
C GLY A 107 -19.49 7.18 12.77
N ARG A 108 -18.28 7.02 12.21
CA ARG A 108 -17.20 6.24 12.80
C ARG A 108 -16.01 7.14 13.10
N ARG A 109 -15.86 7.52 14.37
CA ARG A 109 -14.69 8.27 14.85
C ARG A 109 -13.49 7.35 14.97
N GLN A 110 -12.35 7.77 14.43
CA GLN A 110 -11.07 7.08 14.51
C GLN A 110 -10.02 8.05 15.03
N VAL A 111 -9.20 7.58 15.98
CA VAL A 111 -8.07 8.33 16.50
C VAL A 111 -6.84 7.44 16.48
N TRP A 112 -5.81 7.92 15.80
CA TRP A 112 -4.56 7.21 15.56
C TRP A 112 -3.40 8.04 16.08
N ARG A 113 -2.42 7.35 16.64
CA ARG A 113 -1.21 7.96 17.18
C ARG A 113 0.01 7.13 16.82
N VAL A 114 1.13 7.83 16.68
CA VAL A 114 2.46 7.24 16.58
C VAL A 114 3.47 8.17 17.24
N VAL A 115 4.46 7.59 17.92
CA VAL A 115 5.66 8.26 18.45
C VAL A 115 6.80 7.27 18.28
N ASP A 116 7.85 7.66 17.54
CA ASP A 116 8.91 6.74 17.12
C ASP A 116 8.30 5.44 16.56
N ASP A 117 8.80 4.28 16.98
CA ASP A 117 8.36 2.96 16.51
C ASP A 117 7.09 2.44 17.22
N TYR A 118 6.38 3.29 17.97
CA TYR A 118 5.19 2.90 18.73
C TYR A 118 3.93 3.54 18.15
N ALA A 119 3.01 2.71 17.64
CA ALA A 119 1.69 3.16 17.18
C ALA A 119 0.56 2.52 17.98
N TRP A 120 -0.53 3.26 18.11
CA TRP A 120 -1.76 2.79 18.74
C TRP A 120 -3.00 3.52 18.21
N ASN A 121 -4.15 2.88 18.40
CA ASN A 121 -5.47 3.48 18.16
C ASN A 121 -6.10 3.86 19.50
N MET A 122 -7.06 4.77 19.50
CA MET A 122 -7.89 5.01 20.69
C MET A 122 -9.28 4.40 20.51
N GLN A 123 -9.72 3.62 21.48
CA GLN A 123 -11.11 3.23 21.63
C GLN A 123 -11.68 3.96 22.85
N GLY A 124 -12.39 5.06 22.62
CA GLY A 124 -12.69 6.01 23.70
C GLY A 124 -11.39 6.58 24.28
N SER A 125 -11.16 6.38 25.58
CA SER A 125 -9.92 6.75 26.27
C SER A 125 -8.84 5.67 26.22
N ASP A 126 -9.16 4.47 25.75
CA ASP A 126 -8.31 3.30 25.94
C ASP A 126 -7.35 3.13 24.75
N PRO A 127 -6.02 3.09 24.99
CA PRO A 127 -5.04 2.88 23.94
C PRO A 127 -5.01 1.40 23.53
N GLN A 128 -5.18 1.15 22.23
CA GLN A 128 -5.09 -0.16 21.59
C GLN A 128 -3.79 -0.24 20.79
N PRO A 129 -2.77 -0.99 21.25
CA PRO A 129 -1.49 -1.12 20.55
C PRO A 129 -1.66 -1.59 19.10
N ALA A 130 -0.86 -1.03 18.20
CA ALA A 130 -0.90 -1.35 16.77
C ALA A 130 0.54 -1.44 16.19
N PRO A 131 1.37 -2.38 16.66
CA PRO A 131 2.79 -2.45 16.30
C PRO A 131 3.01 -2.65 14.79
N THR A 132 2.13 -3.39 14.12
CA THR A 132 2.25 -3.73 12.68
C THR A 132 2.13 -2.54 11.74
N VAL A 133 1.52 -1.43 12.19
CA VAL A 133 1.36 -0.20 11.38
C VAL A 133 2.27 0.94 11.85
N ALA A 134 3.12 0.71 12.86
CA ALA A 134 3.95 1.75 13.43
C ALA A 134 4.92 2.34 12.40
N GLN A 135 5.58 1.47 11.63
CA GLN A 135 6.51 1.91 10.61
C GLN A 135 5.83 2.69 9.48
N GLN A 136 4.64 2.26 9.04
CA GLN A 136 3.88 2.99 8.02
C GLN A 136 3.41 4.37 8.52
N ARG A 137 2.96 4.48 9.78
CA ARG A 137 2.59 5.78 10.36
C ARG A 137 3.79 6.71 10.57
N GLN A 138 4.96 6.15 10.88
CA GLN A 138 6.21 6.91 10.86
C GLN A 138 6.52 7.41 9.45
N LEU A 139 6.34 6.57 8.44
CA LEU A 139 6.51 6.96 7.05
C LEU A 139 5.58 8.14 6.69
N ASP A 140 4.30 8.11 7.09
CA ASP A 140 3.33 9.18 6.82
C ASP A 140 3.77 10.57 7.36
N ILE A 141 4.55 10.64 8.44
CA ILE A 141 5.14 11.90 8.94
C ILE A 141 6.08 12.49 7.89
N TRP A 142 6.96 11.65 7.36
CA TRP A 142 7.99 12.04 6.40
C TRP A 142 7.46 12.17 4.97
N LEU A 143 6.28 11.62 4.68
CA LEU A 143 5.59 11.83 3.41
C LEU A 143 4.86 13.17 3.36
N THR A 144 4.79 13.95 4.45
CA THR A 144 4.37 15.36 4.37
C THR A 144 5.45 16.19 3.65
N PRO A 145 5.10 17.27 2.92
CA PRO A 145 6.08 18.04 2.15
C PRO A 145 7.24 18.58 3.00
N HIS A 146 6.92 19.10 4.18
CA HIS A 146 7.92 19.65 5.11
C HIS A 146 8.70 18.55 5.83
N GLY A 147 8.04 17.43 6.17
CA GLY A 147 8.70 16.26 6.75
C GLY A 147 9.75 15.69 5.81
N PHE A 148 9.41 15.55 4.52
CA PHE A 148 10.34 15.08 3.50
C PHE A 148 11.58 15.97 3.42
N LEU A 149 11.41 17.30 3.36
CA LEU A 149 12.54 18.23 3.30
C LEU A 149 13.46 18.11 4.52
N LYS A 150 12.88 17.99 5.72
CA LYS A 150 13.66 17.78 6.94
C LYS A 150 14.47 16.49 6.90
N ALA A 151 13.82 15.38 6.53
CA ALA A 151 14.51 14.09 6.41
C ALA A 151 15.59 14.11 5.31
N ALA A 152 15.35 14.83 4.20
CA ALA A 152 16.32 14.96 3.12
C ALA A 152 17.54 15.80 3.52
N MET A 153 17.37 16.85 4.33
CA MET A 153 18.47 17.68 4.85
C MET A 153 19.42 16.91 5.78
N GLU A 154 18.91 15.95 6.55
CA GLU A 154 19.70 15.11 7.46
C GLU A 154 20.19 13.81 6.82
N GLY A 155 19.65 13.46 5.66
CA GLY A 155 19.92 12.21 4.96
C GLY A 155 21.02 12.30 3.90
N ASN A 156 21.03 11.30 3.02
CA ASN A 156 21.89 11.26 1.83
C ASN A 156 21.03 11.30 0.57
N PRO A 157 20.39 12.44 0.25
CA PRO A 157 19.51 12.55 -0.89
C PRO A 157 20.29 12.55 -2.20
N THR A 158 19.61 12.16 -3.27
CA THR A 158 20.10 12.23 -4.65
C THR A 158 19.14 13.07 -5.48
N LEU A 159 19.66 13.79 -6.48
CA LEU A 159 18.85 14.53 -7.43
C LEU A 159 18.77 13.75 -8.75
N VAL A 160 17.55 13.48 -9.19
CA VAL A 160 17.24 12.94 -10.50
C VAL A 160 16.47 14.00 -11.28
N THR A 161 16.81 14.20 -12.55
CA THR A 161 16.00 15.05 -13.44
C THR A 161 15.52 14.25 -14.63
N ARG A 162 14.24 14.35 -14.97
CA ARG A 162 13.66 13.74 -16.17
C ARG A 162 12.58 14.63 -16.76
N TYR A 163 12.30 14.46 -18.04
CA TYR A 163 11.09 15.05 -18.63
C TYR A 163 9.91 14.14 -18.30
N GLU A 164 8.86 14.73 -17.74
CA GLU A 164 7.61 14.05 -17.43
C GLU A 164 6.45 15.03 -17.65
N ALA A 165 5.32 14.50 -18.08
CA ALA A 165 4.05 15.22 -18.04
C ALA A 165 3.63 15.41 -16.57
N GLY A 166 2.65 16.27 -16.29
CA GLY A 166 1.97 16.18 -15.00
C GLY A 166 1.26 14.82 -14.90
N ALA A 167 1.13 14.27 -13.69
CA ALA A 167 0.33 13.06 -13.48
C ALA A 167 -1.09 13.29 -13.99
N LEU A 168 -1.73 12.27 -14.56
CA LEU A 168 -3.16 12.37 -14.87
C LEU A 168 -3.93 12.48 -13.52
N GLY A 169 -5.08 13.16 -13.49
CA GLY A 169 -5.76 13.46 -12.21
C GLY A 169 -5.49 14.86 -11.64
N GLY A 170 -5.22 14.96 -10.34
CA GLY A 170 -5.15 16.24 -9.59
C GLY A 170 -4.12 17.24 -10.13
N LEU A 171 -3.07 16.75 -10.77
CA LEU A 171 -1.99 17.53 -11.40
C LEU A 171 -1.97 17.45 -12.94
N SER A 172 -3.08 17.04 -13.57
CA SER A 172 -3.17 16.76 -15.02
C SER A 172 -2.59 17.86 -15.89
N SER A 173 -1.48 17.54 -16.55
CA SER A 173 -0.85 18.38 -17.56
C SER A 173 -0.30 17.52 -18.67
N THR A 174 -0.73 17.79 -19.90
CA THR A 174 -0.18 17.16 -21.11
C THR A 174 1.18 17.76 -21.52
N VAL A 175 1.62 18.82 -20.84
CA VAL A 175 2.86 19.52 -21.14
C VAL A 175 4.01 18.85 -20.40
N GLN A 176 4.91 18.22 -21.18
CA GLN A 176 6.18 17.70 -20.67
C GLN A 176 7.01 18.84 -20.09
N ARG A 177 7.44 18.69 -18.84
CA ARG A 177 8.39 19.59 -18.20
C ARG A 177 9.53 18.81 -17.58
N ARG A 178 10.68 19.47 -17.47
CA ARG A 178 11.82 18.90 -16.75
C ARG A 178 11.52 18.93 -15.26
N GLN A 179 11.28 17.76 -14.68
CA GLN A 179 11.08 17.57 -13.25
C GLN A 179 12.41 17.45 -12.52
N ARG A 180 12.47 17.96 -11.29
CA ARG A 180 13.53 17.71 -10.32
C ARG A 180 12.96 16.77 -9.25
N ILE A 181 13.59 15.62 -9.08
CA ILE A 181 13.14 14.58 -8.17
C ILE A 181 14.24 14.37 -7.13
N ILE A 182 13.91 14.63 -5.87
CA ILE A 182 14.80 14.37 -4.76
C ILE A 182 14.47 12.96 -4.25
N SER A 183 15.46 12.07 -4.22
CA SER A 183 15.28 10.68 -3.82
C SER A 183 16.16 10.35 -2.62
N LEU A 184 15.58 9.77 -1.57
CA LEU A 184 16.33 9.22 -0.43
C LEU A 184 15.71 7.93 0.09
N THR A 185 16.44 7.22 0.94
CA THR A 185 15.92 6.07 1.68
C THR A 185 15.51 6.50 3.08
N LEU A 186 14.23 6.35 3.41
CA LEU A 186 13.66 6.62 4.73
C LEU A 186 13.48 5.33 5.53
N LEU A 187 13.66 5.45 6.86
CA LEU A 187 13.49 4.35 7.82
C LEU A 187 14.32 3.09 7.46
N ASN A 188 15.43 3.28 6.75
CA ASN A 188 16.29 2.22 6.20
C ASN A 188 15.54 1.17 5.34
N ARG A 189 14.36 1.51 4.82
CA ARG A 189 13.48 0.57 4.13
C ARG A 189 12.85 1.15 2.86
N TYR A 190 12.35 2.38 2.92
CA TYR A 190 11.53 2.95 1.86
C TYR A 190 12.33 3.89 0.98
N ARG A 191 12.43 3.59 -0.32
CA ARG A 191 12.90 4.58 -1.29
C ARG A 191 11.76 5.58 -1.54
N VAL A 192 12.01 6.84 -1.22
CA VAL A 192 11.02 7.92 -1.35
C VAL A 192 11.51 8.96 -2.34
N ASN A 193 10.63 9.33 -3.27
CA ASN A 193 10.89 10.30 -4.31
C ASN A 193 9.94 11.49 -4.14
N ALA A 194 10.49 12.70 -3.97
CA ALA A 194 9.69 13.92 -3.98
C ALA A 194 9.95 14.71 -5.28
N THR A 195 8.90 14.99 -6.03
CA THR A 195 8.94 15.85 -7.21
C THR A 195 8.80 17.30 -6.79
N VAL A 196 9.73 18.14 -7.25
CA VAL A 196 9.73 19.60 -7.09
C VAL A 196 9.24 20.27 -8.36
N ASN A 197 8.23 21.13 -8.23
CA ASN A 197 7.67 21.89 -9.34
C ASN A 197 8.53 23.13 -9.70
N PRO A 198 8.22 23.84 -10.81
CA PRO A 198 8.94 25.06 -11.21
C PRO A 198 8.88 26.20 -10.19
N GLU A 199 7.87 26.24 -9.34
CA GLU A 199 7.69 27.21 -8.26
C GLU A 199 8.46 26.86 -6.99
N ASN A 200 9.33 25.84 -7.02
CA ASN A 200 10.09 25.32 -5.88
C ASN A 200 9.17 24.83 -4.74
N LEU A 201 8.07 24.15 -5.08
CA LEU A 201 7.17 23.48 -4.13
C LEU A 201 7.23 21.97 -4.40
N ILE A 202 7.06 21.17 -3.34
CA ILE A 202 6.85 19.73 -3.50
C ILE A 202 5.45 19.52 -4.08
N GLU A 203 5.33 18.85 -5.21
CA GLU A 203 4.00 18.56 -5.79
C GLU A 203 3.58 17.11 -5.64
N ARG A 204 4.54 16.20 -5.44
CA ARG A 204 4.27 14.77 -5.32
C ARG A 204 5.33 14.13 -4.44
N ILE A 205 4.92 13.22 -3.56
CA ILE A 205 5.82 12.32 -2.86
C ILE A 205 5.34 10.89 -3.09
N GLN A 206 6.23 10.06 -3.62
CA GLN A 206 5.96 8.69 -4.04
C GLN A 206 6.91 7.72 -3.32
N THR A 207 6.38 6.60 -2.86
CA THR A 207 7.14 5.44 -2.38
C THR A 207 6.36 4.15 -2.61
N TRP A 208 6.88 3.02 -2.15
CA TRP A 208 6.18 1.74 -2.14
C TRP A 208 5.97 1.29 -0.69
N ILE A 209 4.87 0.60 -0.42
CA ILE A 209 4.59 -0.06 0.87
C ILE A 209 4.35 -1.56 0.64
N PRO A 210 4.72 -2.42 1.59
CA PRO A 210 4.42 -3.84 1.47
C PRO A 210 2.90 -4.07 1.53
N ASN A 211 2.41 -4.98 0.70
CA ASN A 211 1.01 -5.38 0.62
C ASN A 211 0.92 -6.88 0.32
N PRO A 212 0.09 -7.65 1.05
CA PRO A 212 0.04 -9.10 0.91
C PRO A 212 -0.63 -9.59 -0.38
N VAL A 213 -1.20 -8.70 -1.19
CA VAL A 213 -1.82 -9.04 -2.49
C VAL A 213 -0.95 -8.53 -3.65
N ARG A 214 -0.52 -7.28 -3.58
CA ARG A 214 0.20 -6.58 -4.67
C ARG A 214 1.73 -6.55 -4.49
N GLY A 215 2.24 -6.96 -3.33
CA GLY A 215 3.66 -6.92 -3.01
C GLY A 215 4.16 -5.53 -2.69
N ASP A 216 4.98 -4.96 -3.57
CA ASP A 216 5.47 -3.59 -3.44
C ASP A 216 4.44 -2.62 -4.07
N LEU A 217 3.49 -2.18 -3.25
CA LEU A 217 2.35 -1.37 -3.68
C LEU A 217 2.73 0.11 -3.76
N ASN A 218 2.43 0.78 -4.87
CA ASN A 218 2.64 2.22 -5.00
C ASN A 218 1.82 3.01 -3.96
N TYR A 219 2.47 3.98 -3.33
CA TYR A 219 1.90 4.84 -2.28
C TYR A 219 2.35 6.27 -2.56
N GLU A 220 1.41 7.10 -2.99
CA GLU A 220 1.71 8.39 -3.62
C GLU A 220 0.75 9.47 -3.16
N VAL A 221 1.29 10.58 -2.65
CA VAL A 221 0.52 11.79 -2.31
C VAL A 221 0.87 12.91 -3.28
N GLU A 222 -0.14 13.51 -3.88
CA GLU A 222 -0.08 14.76 -4.63
C GLU A 222 -0.51 15.96 -3.78
N TYR A 223 0.17 17.08 -3.98
CA TYR A 223 0.02 18.30 -3.21
C TYR A 223 -0.23 19.49 -4.13
N SER A 224 -1.41 20.09 -4.01
CA SER A 224 -1.84 21.23 -4.83
C SER A 224 -2.50 22.33 -3.99
N ASP A 225 -2.90 23.42 -4.66
CA ASP A 225 -3.58 24.56 -4.05
C ASP A 225 -2.79 25.19 -2.87
N TRP A 226 -1.51 25.46 -3.09
CA TRP A 226 -0.61 25.98 -2.05
C TRP A 226 -1.00 27.40 -1.58
N GLN A 227 -1.05 27.58 -0.25
CA GLN A 227 -1.32 28.86 0.41
C GLN A 227 -0.28 29.14 1.50
N THR A 228 -0.18 30.38 1.95
CA THR A 228 0.76 30.78 3.01
C THR A 228 0.04 30.99 4.34
N TYR A 229 0.57 30.38 5.40
CA TYR A 229 0.11 30.50 6.79
C TYR A 229 1.32 30.83 7.67
N ASP A 230 1.32 31.99 8.35
CA ASP A 230 2.41 32.44 9.23
C ASP A 230 3.83 32.27 8.65
N GLY A 231 3.99 32.55 7.36
CA GLY A 231 5.27 32.45 6.63
C GLY A 231 5.61 31.05 6.10
N VAL A 232 4.77 30.04 6.35
CA VAL A 232 4.90 28.67 5.86
C VAL A 232 3.95 28.44 4.69
N LYS A 233 4.43 27.95 3.56
CA LYS A 233 3.56 27.54 2.45
C LYS A 233 3.08 26.12 2.72
N PHE A 234 1.78 25.89 2.65
CA PHE A 234 1.17 24.58 2.90
C PHE A 234 0.15 24.25 1.79
N PRO A 235 0.11 23.01 1.28
CA PRO A 235 -0.87 22.61 0.27
C PRO A 235 -2.27 22.56 0.88
N THR A 236 -3.29 22.98 0.14
CA THR A 236 -4.69 22.92 0.62
C THR A 236 -5.54 21.83 -0.04
N HIS A 237 -4.93 21.04 -0.92
CA HIS A 237 -5.53 19.84 -1.50
C HIS A 237 -4.52 18.70 -1.51
N PHE A 238 -4.88 17.61 -0.83
CA PHE A 238 -4.09 16.38 -0.77
C PHE A 238 -4.86 15.31 -1.51
N HIS A 239 -4.21 14.66 -2.46
CA HIS A 239 -4.82 13.59 -3.25
C HIS A 239 -3.88 12.40 -3.23
N HIS A 240 -4.37 11.21 -2.84
CA HIS A 240 -3.53 10.06 -2.56
C HIS A 240 -3.94 8.86 -3.40
N HIS A 241 -3.00 8.35 -4.19
CA HIS A 241 -3.14 7.09 -4.89
C HIS A 241 -2.53 5.97 -4.05
N THR A 242 -3.29 4.89 -3.91
CA THR A 242 -2.73 3.61 -3.48
C THR A 242 -2.85 2.67 -4.66
N ASP A 243 -1.72 2.11 -5.09
CA ASP A 243 -1.46 1.50 -6.39
C ASP A 243 -1.07 2.49 -7.52
N TRP A 244 -0.73 1.98 -8.70
CA TRP A 244 -0.29 2.79 -9.86
C TRP A 244 -1.46 3.43 -10.61
N ASP A 245 -1.47 4.76 -10.76
CA ASP A 245 -2.45 5.52 -11.57
C ASP A 245 -2.34 5.19 -13.07
N ASP A 246 -2.84 4.01 -13.43
CA ASP A 246 -2.97 3.53 -14.81
C ASP A 246 -4.45 3.34 -15.19
N GLU A 247 -5.36 4.06 -14.52
CA GLU A 247 -6.81 3.92 -14.71
C GLU A 247 -7.29 4.21 -16.14
N THR A 248 -6.43 4.84 -16.95
CA THR A 248 -6.68 5.13 -18.36
C THR A 248 -6.18 4.05 -19.34
N GLN A 249 -5.54 2.97 -18.85
CA GLN A 249 -4.95 1.91 -19.67
C GLN A 249 -5.75 0.59 -19.56
N PRO A 250 -6.61 0.27 -20.54
CA PRO A 250 -7.32 -1.00 -20.51
C PRO A 250 -6.40 -2.19 -20.88
N PRO A 251 -6.61 -3.37 -20.26
CA PRO A 251 -7.56 -3.59 -19.19
C PRO A 251 -7.03 -3.14 -17.81
N ASN A 252 -7.77 -2.25 -17.15
CA ASN A 252 -7.48 -1.81 -15.78
C ASN A 252 -7.99 -2.88 -14.79
N TYR A 253 -7.10 -3.42 -13.96
CA TYR A 253 -7.43 -4.25 -12.81
C TYR A 253 -6.92 -3.58 -11.55
N ASN A 254 -7.77 -2.72 -10.98
CA ASN A 254 -7.47 -2.08 -9.72
C ASN A 254 -6.25 -1.12 -9.78
N GLY A 255 -6.15 -0.42 -10.90
CA GLY A 255 -5.12 0.53 -11.28
C GLY A 255 -5.27 1.87 -10.56
N GLY A 256 -4.49 2.05 -9.50
CA GLY A 256 -4.13 3.40 -9.03
C GLY A 256 -5.18 4.18 -8.30
N HIS A 257 -6.01 3.47 -7.58
CA HIS A 257 -7.28 3.97 -7.11
C HIS A 257 -7.16 4.98 -5.96
N ASN A 258 -8.09 5.93 -5.98
CA ASN A 258 -8.11 7.14 -5.19
C ASN A 258 -8.42 6.82 -3.73
N SER A 259 -7.38 6.80 -2.90
CA SER A 259 -7.45 6.29 -1.53
C SER A 259 -7.65 7.39 -0.49
N LEU A 260 -7.38 8.65 -0.83
CA LEU A 260 -7.67 9.81 0.01
C LEU A 260 -7.78 11.06 -0.86
N ASP A 261 -8.76 11.90 -0.56
CA ASP A 261 -8.81 13.28 -1.06
C ASP A 261 -9.22 14.16 0.11
N LEU A 262 -8.37 15.12 0.46
CA LEU A 262 -8.62 16.05 1.56
C LEU A 262 -8.52 17.49 1.05
N ARG A 263 -9.55 18.26 1.37
CA ARG A 263 -9.57 19.72 1.29
C ARG A 263 -9.26 20.28 2.65
N ILE A 264 -8.10 20.92 2.76
CA ILE A 264 -7.62 21.52 4.00
C ILE A 264 -8.43 22.78 4.30
N THR A 265 -8.98 22.86 5.50
CA THR A 265 -9.86 23.94 5.96
C THR A 265 -9.19 24.87 6.96
N GLY A 266 -8.06 24.45 7.54
CA GLY A 266 -7.28 25.24 8.48
C GLY A 266 -5.88 24.67 8.66
N VAL A 267 -4.90 25.54 8.85
CA VAL A 267 -3.49 25.20 9.07
C VAL A 267 -2.95 26.08 10.18
N GLN A 268 -2.26 25.48 11.14
CA GLN A 268 -1.63 26.14 12.28
C GLN A 268 -0.15 25.69 12.34
N PRO A 269 0.75 26.45 11.71
CA PRO A 269 2.17 26.22 11.82
C PRO A 269 2.64 26.31 13.28
N ASN A 270 3.52 25.42 13.71
CA ASN A 270 4.08 25.35 15.06
C ASN A 270 3.05 25.12 16.19
N GLU A 271 1.83 24.70 15.87
CA GLU A 271 0.93 24.05 16.81
C GLU A 271 1.17 22.54 16.69
N CYS A 272 1.60 21.89 17.78
CA CYS A 272 2.04 20.49 17.74
C CYS A 272 0.94 19.49 18.09
N GLY A 273 -0.29 19.97 18.33
CA GLY A 273 -1.40 19.19 18.84
C GLY A 273 -1.17 18.67 20.26
N PRO A 274 -1.80 17.55 20.64
CA PRO A 274 -1.69 17.01 21.99
C PRO A 274 -0.27 16.47 22.25
N ASP A 275 0.22 16.66 23.47
CA ASP A 275 1.42 15.98 23.95
C ASP A 275 1.19 14.45 23.98
N LEU A 276 2.03 13.71 23.27
CA LEU A 276 1.91 12.27 23.09
C LEU A 276 2.98 11.53 23.90
N SER A 277 2.59 11.02 25.06
CA SER A 277 3.40 10.04 25.78
C SER A 277 2.99 8.61 25.37
N VAL A 278 3.98 7.76 25.03
CA VAL A 278 3.71 6.35 24.70
C VAL A 278 3.24 5.60 25.95
N PRO A 279 2.00 5.07 25.98
CA PRO A 279 1.48 4.35 27.14
C PRO A 279 2.28 3.08 27.45
N PRO A 280 2.40 2.66 28.73
CA PRO A 280 3.10 1.43 29.09
C PRO A 280 2.57 0.18 28.37
N SER A 281 1.25 0.08 28.16
CA SER A 281 0.62 -1.03 27.41
C SER A 281 1.06 -1.09 25.96
N VAL A 282 1.35 0.06 25.34
CA VAL A 282 1.84 0.16 23.96
C VAL A 282 3.33 -0.17 23.90
N ARG A 283 4.13 0.31 24.85
CA ARG A 283 5.59 0.01 24.90
C ARG A 283 5.89 -1.48 25.05
N GLN A 284 5.05 -2.19 25.79
CA GLN A 284 5.23 -3.61 26.09
C GLN A 284 4.56 -4.53 25.06
N ALA A 285 3.74 -3.98 24.17
CA ALA A 285 3.04 -4.78 23.18
C ALA A 285 4.00 -5.26 22.09
N THR A 286 3.99 -6.57 21.84
CA THR A 286 4.60 -7.17 20.67
C THR A 286 3.52 -7.62 19.71
N GLU A 287 3.89 -7.90 18.46
CA GLU A 287 2.99 -8.57 17.54
C GLU A 287 2.60 -9.95 18.12
N PRO A 288 1.29 -10.26 18.25
CA PRO A 288 0.85 -11.57 18.70
C PRO A 288 1.28 -12.65 17.69
N PRO A 289 1.69 -13.84 18.15
CA PRO A 289 1.94 -14.94 17.23
C PRO A 289 0.64 -15.29 16.49
N VAL A 290 0.76 -15.61 15.20
CA VAL A 290 -0.38 -16.09 14.41
C VAL A 290 -0.79 -17.46 14.93
N GLN A 291 -2.04 -17.59 15.38
CA GLN A 291 -2.61 -18.83 15.88
C GLN A 291 -3.80 -19.23 15.00
N VAL A 292 -3.98 -20.53 14.83
CA VAL A 292 -5.19 -21.12 14.24
C VAL A 292 -5.79 -22.06 15.27
N GLU A 293 -7.09 -21.90 15.52
CA GLU A 293 -7.87 -22.87 16.29
C GLU A 293 -8.83 -23.56 15.34
N SER A 294 -8.92 -24.90 15.44
CA SER A 294 -9.80 -25.71 14.61
C SER A 294 -11.00 -26.24 15.38
N GLN A 295 -12.14 -26.30 14.70
CA GLN A 295 -13.35 -26.96 15.17
C GLN A 295 -13.90 -27.86 14.06
N GLU A 296 -14.10 -29.15 14.34
CA GLU A 296 -14.83 -30.03 13.43
C GLU A 296 -16.34 -29.65 13.44
N LEU A 297 -16.87 -29.30 12.27
CA LEU A 297 -18.27 -28.94 12.06
C LEU A 297 -19.13 -30.14 11.64
N ALA A 298 -18.51 -31.04 10.88
CA ALA A 298 -19.03 -32.31 10.40
C ALA A 298 -17.84 -33.22 10.07
N GLU A 299 -18.09 -34.51 9.84
CA GLU A 299 -17.04 -35.47 9.48
C GLU A 299 -16.14 -34.93 8.37
N GLY A 300 -14.86 -34.69 8.68
CA GLY A 300 -13.87 -34.18 7.72
C GLY A 300 -14.14 -32.76 7.22
N VAL A 301 -14.89 -31.93 7.96
CA VAL A 301 -15.12 -30.51 7.67
C VAL A 301 -14.74 -29.68 8.89
N TYR A 302 -13.71 -28.85 8.75
CA TYR A 302 -13.08 -28.14 9.85
C TYR A 302 -13.15 -26.63 9.66
N TYR A 303 -13.64 -25.92 10.66
CA TYR A 303 -13.58 -24.47 10.73
C TYR A 303 -12.26 -24.02 11.35
N LEU A 304 -11.50 -23.21 10.62
CA LEU A 304 -10.15 -22.77 10.98
C LEU A 304 -10.17 -21.27 11.32
N THR A 305 -10.17 -20.97 12.61
CA THR A 305 -10.35 -19.61 13.14
C THR A 305 -9.04 -18.92 13.48
N GLY A 306 -9.09 -17.63 13.76
CA GLY A 306 -7.97 -16.81 14.23
C GLY A 306 -7.94 -15.44 13.57
N GLY A 307 -7.82 -14.40 14.38
CA GLY A 307 -7.99 -13.02 13.92
C GLY A 307 -9.43 -12.71 13.51
N SER A 308 -9.60 -12.00 12.39
CA SER A 308 -10.90 -11.54 11.88
C SER A 308 -11.44 -12.35 10.70
N HIS A 309 -10.61 -13.18 10.06
CA HIS A 309 -10.93 -13.86 8.80
C HIS A 309 -10.53 -15.33 8.90
N HIS A 310 -11.49 -16.20 8.59
CA HIS A 310 -11.39 -17.63 8.86
C HIS A 310 -11.45 -18.44 7.56
N SER A 311 -10.95 -19.67 7.64
CA SER A 311 -10.96 -20.63 6.54
C SER A 311 -11.78 -21.86 6.90
N VAL A 312 -12.15 -22.67 5.92
CA VAL A 312 -12.74 -23.99 6.12
C VAL A 312 -11.90 -25.02 5.38
N ALA A 313 -11.54 -26.12 6.03
CA ALA A 313 -10.91 -27.26 5.37
C ALA A 313 -11.93 -28.39 5.18
N VAL A 314 -11.93 -28.99 4.00
CA VAL A 314 -12.77 -30.13 3.64
C VAL A 314 -11.88 -31.27 3.19
N GLU A 315 -11.89 -32.34 3.98
CA GLU A 315 -11.18 -33.57 3.70
C GLU A 315 -11.88 -34.37 2.60
N PHE A 316 -11.10 -34.90 1.67
CA PHE A 316 -11.48 -35.89 0.66
C PHE A 316 -10.63 -37.15 0.86
N ASP A 317 -10.85 -38.21 0.08
CA ASP A 317 -10.17 -39.50 0.18
C ASP A 317 -8.64 -39.35 0.02
N ASP A 318 -8.18 -38.60 -0.98
CA ASP A 318 -6.77 -38.46 -1.36
C ASP A 318 -6.24 -37.02 -1.34
N PHE A 319 -7.04 -36.04 -0.93
CA PHE A 319 -6.64 -34.62 -0.83
C PHE A 319 -7.49 -33.84 0.17
N THR A 320 -7.15 -32.56 0.34
CA THR A 320 -7.92 -31.57 1.08
C THR A 320 -8.22 -30.36 0.18
N ALA A 321 -9.41 -29.80 0.30
CA ALA A 321 -9.74 -28.48 -0.24
C ALA A 321 -9.86 -27.45 0.90
N VAL A 322 -9.32 -26.26 0.70
CA VAL A 322 -9.45 -25.14 1.65
C VAL A 322 -10.32 -24.05 1.04
N ILE A 323 -11.23 -23.49 1.82
CA ILE A 323 -12.03 -22.33 1.45
C ILE A 323 -11.48 -21.14 2.23
N GLU A 324 -11.21 -20.06 1.51
CA GLU A 324 -10.57 -18.81 1.94
C GLU A 324 -9.06 -18.86 2.22
N ALA A 325 -8.36 -17.83 1.74
CA ALA A 325 -6.92 -17.61 1.94
C ALA A 325 -6.65 -16.18 2.46
N PRO A 326 -7.08 -15.87 3.68
CA PRO A 326 -7.18 -14.50 4.12
C PRO A 326 -5.84 -13.88 4.54
N GLN A 327 -5.85 -12.55 4.64
CA GLN A 327 -4.83 -11.71 5.26
C GLN A 327 -3.44 -11.72 4.60
N ASN A 328 -2.57 -12.67 4.92
CA ASN A 328 -1.15 -12.64 4.54
C ASN A 328 -0.50 -14.04 4.62
N GLN A 329 0.76 -14.12 4.23
CA GLN A 329 1.54 -15.37 4.27
C GLN A 329 1.61 -16.01 5.65
N ALA A 330 1.82 -15.23 6.72
CA ALA A 330 1.93 -15.80 8.07
C ALA A 330 0.62 -16.49 8.48
N ARG A 331 -0.53 -15.88 8.15
CA ARG A 331 -1.86 -16.49 8.32
C ARG A 331 -2.03 -17.75 7.47
N ALA A 332 -1.69 -17.68 6.19
CA ALA A 332 -1.81 -18.83 5.28
C ALA A 332 -0.95 -20.02 5.73
N LEU A 333 0.31 -19.80 6.14
CA LEU A 333 1.18 -20.84 6.67
C LEU A 333 0.63 -21.49 7.94
N ALA A 334 0.05 -20.70 8.84
CA ALA A 334 -0.59 -21.24 10.04
C ALA A 334 -1.80 -22.13 9.68
N VAL A 335 -2.62 -21.70 8.70
CA VAL A 335 -3.76 -22.48 8.22
C VAL A 335 -3.31 -23.78 7.56
N ILE A 336 -2.31 -23.72 6.67
CA ILE A 336 -1.72 -24.91 6.03
C ILE A 336 -1.17 -25.88 7.08
N GLY A 337 -0.44 -25.35 8.07
CA GLY A 337 0.09 -26.14 9.18
C GLY A 337 -1.01 -26.86 9.97
N GLU A 338 -2.09 -26.17 10.30
CA GLU A 338 -3.23 -26.76 11.01
C GLU A 338 -3.94 -27.84 10.17
N VAL A 339 -4.12 -27.59 8.87
CA VAL A 339 -4.70 -28.58 7.94
C VAL A 339 -3.88 -29.86 7.95
N TYR A 340 -2.55 -29.79 7.86
CA TYR A 340 -1.72 -30.99 7.89
C TYR A 340 -1.67 -31.71 9.25
N GLN A 341 -2.01 -31.03 10.35
CA GLN A 341 -2.20 -31.69 11.64
C GLN A 341 -3.51 -32.48 11.69
N LEU A 342 -4.59 -31.91 11.16
CA LEU A 342 -5.92 -32.53 11.15
C LEU A 342 -6.02 -33.70 10.17
N VAL A 343 -5.47 -33.52 8.96
CA VAL A 343 -5.57 -34.47 7.85
C VAL A 343 -4.19 -34.84 7.31
N PRO A 344 -3.41 -35.62 8.08
CA PRO A 344 -2.03 -35.94 7.73
C PRO A 344 -1.95 -36.77 6.44
N ASN A 345 -0.91 -36.51 5.64
CA ASN A 345 -0.59 -37.17 4.36
C ASN A 345 -1.50 -36.86 3.17
N LYS A 346 -2.49 -35.99 3.31
CA LYS A 346 -3.35 -35.55 2.20
C LYS A 346 -2.92 -34.17 1.72
N PRO A 347 -2.50 -33.99 0.46
CA PRO A 347 -2.10 -32.68 -0.05
C PRO A 347 -3.28 -31.70 -0.08
N ILE A 348 -3.00 -30.42 0.12
CA ILE A 348 -3.97 -29.36 -0.17
C ILE A 348 -4.01 -29.18 -1.69
N ARG A 349 -5.00 -29.79 -2.35
CA ARG A 349 -5.11 -29.78 -3.82
C ARG A 349 -5.83 -28.54 -4.36
N TYR A 350 -6.73 -27.97 -3.56
CA TYR A 350 -7.54 -26.82 -3.97
C TYR A 350 -7.60 -25.76 -2.89
N VAL A 351 -7.57 -24.49 -3.31
CA VAL A 351 -7.95 -23.34 -2.48
C VAL A 351 -9.05 -22.55 -3.20
N VAL A 352 -10.21 -22.43 -2.58
CA VAL A 352 -11.35 -21.66 -3.10
C VAL A 352 -11.30 -20.26 -2.49
N ASN A 353 -11.15 -19.23 -3.32
CA ASN A 353 -11.31 -17.85 -2.85
C ASN A 353 -12.74 -17.36 -3.17
N THR A 354 -13.44 -16.88 -2.14
CA THR A 354 -14.83 -16.46 -2.24
C THR A 354 -14.97 -15.13 -2.98
N HIS A 355 -14.01 -14.20 -2.84
CA HIS A 355 -14.00 -12.92 -3.53
C HIS A 355 -12.64 -12.20 -3.44
N HIS A 356 -12.44 -11.20 -4.30
CA HIS A 356 -11.15 -10.55 -4.57
C HIS A 356 -10.71 -9.50 -3.53
N HIS A 357 -11.41 -9.33 -2.41
CA HIS A 357 -10.99 -8.34 -1.41
C HIS A 357 -9.66 -8.73 -0.77
N PHE A 358 -8.84 -7.73 -0.47
CA PHE A 358 -7.45 -7.98 -0.07
C PHE A 358 -7.32 -8.76 1.24
N ASP A 359 -8.27 -8.57 2.16
CA ASP A 359 -8.36 -9.30 3.43
C ASP A 359 -8.80 -10.76 3.27
N HIS A 360 -9.35 -11.13 2.10
CA HIS A 360 -9.75 -12.49 1.72
C HIS A 360 -8.75 -13.17 0.77
N LEU A 361 -7.84 -12.40 0.20
CA LEU A 361 -6.94 -12.83 -0.88
C LEU A 361 -5.45 -12.84 -0.49
N GLY A 362 -5.03 -12.11 0.55
CA GLY A 362 -3.61 -11.89 0.82
C GLY A 362 -2.79 -13.14 1.19
N GLY A 363 -3.42 -14.28 1.45
CA GLY A 363 -2.74 -15.56 1.63
C GLY A 363 -2.59 -16.40 0.35
N ILE A 364 -3.17 -15.97 -0.78
CA ILE A 364 -3.39 -16.85 -1.93
C ILE A 364 -2.09 -17.30 -2.60
N ARG A 365 -1.07 -16.43 -2.66
CA ARG A 365 0.25 -16.76 -3.22
C ARG A 365 0.96 -17.84 -2.39
N THR A 366 0.68 -17.92 -1.09
CA THR A 366 1.21 -18.97 -0.22
C THR A 366 0.57 -20.33 -0.50
N PHE A 367 -0.77 -20.39 -0.65
CA PHE A 367 -1.44 -21.64 -1.07
C PHE A 367 -1.05 -22.07 -2.48
N PHE A 368 -0.85 -21.08 -3.35
CA PHE A 368 -0.32 -21.32 -4.68
C PHE A 368 1.07 -21.96 -4.64
N HIS A 369 1.97 -21.42 -3.83
CA HIS A 369 3.31 -21.97 -3.60
C HIS A 369 3.25 -23.38 -2.97
N GLU A 370 2.28 -23.66 -2.09
CA GLU A 370 2.02 -25.00 -1.54
C GLU A 370 1.61 -26.03 -2.61
N GLY A 371 1.24 -25.57 -3.81
CA GLY A 371 0.86 -26.41 -4.95
C GLY A 371 -0.65 -26.54 -5.15
N ALA A 372 -1.47 -25.79 -4.40
CA ALA A 372 -2.92 -25.81 -4.54
C ALA A 372 -3.37 -25.14 -5.85
N THR A 373 -4.34 -25.75 -6.52
CA THR A 373 -5.09 -25.11 -7.61
C THR A 373 -6.02 -24.07 -7.01
N ILE A 374 -5.91 -22.83 -7.49
CA ILE A 374 -6.81 -21.75 -7.09
C ILE A 374 -8.12 -21.90 -7.83
N VAL A 375 -9.22 -21.93 -7.09
CA VAL A 375 -10.59 -21.89 -7.60
C VAL A 375 -11.16 -20.51 -7.31
N ALA A 376 -11.49 -19.76 -8.37
CA ALA A 376 -12.01 -18.40 -8.25
C ALA A 376 -13.07 -18.11 -9.33
N HIS A 377 -13.85 -17.05 -9.14
CA HIS A 377 -14.83 -16.64 -10.14
C HIS A 377 -14.17 -16.16 -11.44
N ALA A 378 -14.79 -16.46 -12.59
CA ALA A 378 -14.21 -16.25 -13.91
C ALA A 378 -13.92 -14.77 -14.24
N THR A 379 -14.67 -13.83 -13.63
CA THR A 379 -14.44 -12.38 -13.79
C THR A 379 -13.07 -11.94 -13.27
N ASN A 380 -12.50 -12.67 -12.31
CA ASN A 380 -11.24 -12.29 -11.67
C ASN A 380 -10.02 -12.85 -12.42
N ARG A 381 -10.20 -13.56 -13.54
CA ARG A 381 -9.11 -14.28 -14.23
C ARG A 381 -7.89 -13.45 -14.52
N ASN A 382 -8.08 -12.28 -15.10
CA ASN A 382 -6.95 -11.47 -15.49
C ASN A 382 -6.33 -10.78 -14.29
N PHE A 383 -7.13 -10.34 -13.31
CA PHE A 383 -6.61 -9.83 -12.04
C PHE A 383 -5.68 -10.84 -11.35
N TYR A 384 -6.08 -12.11 -11.23
CA TYR A 384 -5.20 -13.15 -10.69
C TYR A 384 -3.91 -13.32 -11.49
N LYS A 385 -4.01 -13.40 -12.82
CA LYS A 385 -2.86 -13.66 -13.69
C LYS A 385 -1.89 -12.49 -13.80
N GLN A 386 -2.38 -11.25 -13.69
CA GLN A 386 -1.62 -10.05 -14.03
C GLN A 386 -1.22 -9.24 -12.79
N GLU A 387 -1.98 -9.33 -11.69
CA GLU A 387 -1.72 -8.53 -10.49
C GLU A 387 -1.29 -9.36 -9.28
N VAL A 388 -1.87 -10.54 -9.10
CA VAL A 388 -1.68 -11.34 -7.87
C VAL A 388 -0.57 -12.36 -8.05
N LEU A 389 -0.68 -13.21 -9.08
CA LEU A 389 0.24 -14.31 -9.35
C LEU A 389 1.37 -13.85 -10.29
N THR A 390 2.02 -12.75 -9.96
CA THR A 390 3.15 -12.21 -10.72
C THR A 390 4.49 -12.73 -10.20
N TYR A 391 5.46 -12.90 -11.11
CA TYR A 391 6.84 -13.28 -10.78
C TYR A 391 7.74 -12.10 -10.39
N ALA A 392 7.21 -10.88 -10.44
CA ALA A 392 7.95 -9.72 -9.99
C ALA A 392 8.29 -9.95 -8.50
N PRO A 393 9.58 -10.00 -8.13
CA PRO A 393 9.95 -10.25 -6.75
C PRO A 393 9.50 -9.07 -5.89
N TRP A 394 8.82 -9.37 -4.79
CA TRP A 394 8.51 -8.36 -3.78
C TRP A 394 9.78 -8.05 -2.99
N THR A 395 10.14 -6.78 -2.85
CA THR A 395 11.42 -6.39 -2.26
C THR A 395 11.29 -5.87 -0.84
N LEU A 396 10.14 -5.30 -0.48
CA LEU A 396 9.90 -4.77 0.87
C LEU A 396 9.54 -5.86 1.88
N GLU A 397 8.73 -6.84 1.46
CA GLU A 397 8.31 -7.97 2.27
C GLU A 397 8.13 -9.22 1.38
N PRO A 398 9.24 -9.87 0.98
CA PRO A 398 9.20 -11.01 0.06
C PRO A 398 8.43 -12.19 0.64
N ASP A 399 7.46 -12.70 -0.12
CA ASP A 399 6.74 -13.93 0.17
C ASP A 399 7.46 -15.18 -0.38
N LEU A 400 6.95 -16.36 -0.07
CA LEU A 400 7.52 -17.64 -0.51
C LEU A 400 7.54 -17.74 -2.05
N LEU A 401 6.54 -17.23 -2.74
CA LEU A 401 6.53 -17.21 -4.20
C LEU A 401 7.64 -16.30 -4.77
N SER A 402 7.94 -15.17 -4.12
CA SER A 402 9.06 -14.30 -4.51
C SER A 402 10.43 -14.92 -4.22
N LEU A 403 10.56 -15.62 -3.09
CA LEU A 403 11.84 -16.21 -2.64
C LEU A 403 12.15 -17.54 -3.32
N HIS A 404 11.12 -18.36 -3.58
CA HIS A 404 11.21 -19.74 -4.02
C HIS A 404 10.16 -20.06 -5.10
N PRO A 405 10.16 -19.36 -6.25
CA PRO A 405 9.16 -19.59 -7.28
C PRO A 405 9.25 -21.03 -7.84
N PRO A 406 8.13 -21.80 -7.86
CA PRO A 406 8.12 -23.12 -8.47
C PRO A 406 8.32 -23.02 -10.00
N THR A 407 9.02 -23.98 -10.61
CA THR A 407 9.40 -23.90 -12.04
C THR A 407 8.19 -24.16 -12.95
N GLU A 408 7.36 -25.10 -12.54
CA GLU A 408 6.15 -25.58 -13.22
C GLU A 408 5.04 -24.51 -13.25
N PHE A 409 5.20 -23.42 -12.48
CA PHE A 409 4.29 -22.28 -12.46
C PHE A 409 4.18 -21.60 -13.83
N ALA A 410 5.23 -21.60 -14.65
CA ALA A 410 5.21 -20.91 -15.95
C ALA A 410 4.23 -21.56 -16.94
N GLU A 411 3.80 -22.80 -16.65
CA GLU A 411 2.91 -23.57 -17.50
C GLU A 411 1.42 -23.24 -17.24
N GLY A 412 1.09 -22.55 -16.13
CA GLY A 412 -0.19 -21.88 -15.92
C GLY A 412 -1.39 -22.77 -15.57
N TYR A 413 -1.16 -23.97 -15.05
CA TYR A 413 -2.20 -24.99 -14.80
C TYR A 413 -3.00 -24.83 -13.50
N GLN A 414 -2.58 -23.95 -12.59
CA GLN A 414 -3.07 -23.90 -11.20
C GLN A 414 -4.20 -22.87 -10.97
N LEU A 415 -5.00 -22.57 -11.99
CA LEU A 415 -6.14 -21.65 -11.91
C LEU A 415 -7.38 -22.23 -12.59
N GLU A 416 -8.35 -22.62 -11.77
CA GLU A 416 -9.65 -23.12 -12.20
C GLU A 416 -10.71 -22.02 -12.01
N MET A 417 -11.42 -21.70 -13.10
CA MET A 417 -12.41 -20.62 -13.08
C MET A 417 -13.83 -21.11 -13.09
N VAL A 418 -14.59 -20.58 -12.14
CA VAL A 418 -16.01 -20.87 -11.95
C VAL A 418 -16.82 -19.72 -12.55
N ASP A 419 -17.74 -20.04 -13.44
CA ASP A 419 -18.72 -19.07 -13.96
C ASP A 419 -20.00 -19.14 -13.11
N VAL A 420 -20.78 -20.21 -13.27
CA VAL A 420 -22.02 -20.40 -12.49
C VAL A 420 -21.85 -21.42 -11.36
N LYS A 421 -21.20 -22.54 -11.65
CA LYS A 421 -21.03 -23.68 -10.75
C LYS A 421 -19.77 -24.46 -11.09
N SER A 422 -19.09 -24.99 -10.08
CA SER A 422 -18.13 -26.09 -10.21
C SER A 422 -18.34 -27.13 -9.10
N ALA A 423 -17.63 -28.25 -9.19
CA ALA A 423 -17.65 -29.28 -8.15
C ALA A 423 -16.24 -29.85 -7.97
N ILE A 424 -15.80 -29.93 -6.72
CA ILE A 424 -14.58 -30.64 -6.31
C ILE A 424 -15.03 -31.98 -5.72
N THR A 425 -14.51 -33.09 -6.25
CA THR A 425 -14.93 -34.43 -5.83
C THR A 425 -13.84 -35.49 -6.02
N ASP A 426 -13.84 -36.49 -5.15
CA ASP A 426 -13.09 -37.75 -5.23
C ASP A 426 -14.00 -38.94 -5.64
N GLY A 427 -15.29 -38.70 -5.90
CA GLY A 427 -16.31 -39.71 -6.16
C GLY A 427 -17.08 -40.21 -4.92
N ALA A 428 -16.56 -40.00 -3.71
CA ALA A 428 -17.21 -40.33 -2.44
C ALA A 428 -17.85 -39.09 -1.78
N ARG A 429 -17.18 -37.94 -1.89
CA ARG A 429 -17.62 -36.63 -1.40
C ARG A 429 -17.69 -35.63 -2.55
N ILE A 430 -18.64 -34.71 -2.48
CA ILE A 430 -18.78 -33.61 -3.45
C ILE A 430 -18.85 -32.29 -2.67
N LEU A 431 -17.95 -31.37 -2.99
CA LEU A 431 -18.03 -29.96 -2.62
C LEU A 431 -18.49 -29.18 -3.84
N GLU A 432 -19.72 -28.68 -3.82
CA GLU A 432 -20.26 -27.85 -4.89
C GLU A 432 -19.94 -26.37 -4.61
N VAL A 433 -19.36 -25.69 -5.58
CA VAL A 433 -19.05 -24.26 -5.52
C VAL A 433 -20.02 -23.53 -6.45
N TYR A 434 -20.76 -22.57 -5.90
CA TYR A 434 -21.76 -21.80 -6.64
C TYR A 434 -21.37 -20.33 -6.66
N TYR A 435 -21.57 -19.67 -7.80
CA TYR A 435 -21.57 -18.22 -7.83
C TYR A 435 -22.80 -17.70 -7.08
N VAL A 436 -22.57 -16.79 -6.13
CA VAL A 436 -23.60 -16.07 -5.40
C VAL A 436 -23.40 -14.59 -5.68
N GLN A 437 -24.40 -13.95 -6.26
CA GLN A 437 -24.43 -12.50 -6.36
C GLN A 437 -24.82 -11.93 -4.99
N SER A 438 -23.86 -11.34 -4.28
CA SER A 438 -24.03 -10.78 -2.93
C SER A 438 -23.86 -9.28 -2.89
#